data_AF-A0A4Z0WCH5-F1
#
_entry.id   AF-A0A4Z0WCH5-F1
#
_cell.length_a   1.000
_cell.length_b   1.000
_cell.length_c   1.000
_cell.angle_alpha   90.00
_cell.angle_beta   90.00
_cell.angle_gamma   90.00
#
_symmetry.space_group_name_H-M   'P 1'
#
loop_
_entity.id
_entity.type
_entity.pdbx_description
1 polymer ?
#
loop_
_entity_poly.entity_id
_entity_poly.type
_entity_poly.pdbx_seq_one_letter_code
_entity_poly.pdbx_strand_id
1 'polypeptide(L)'
;MTDDKDHKKIKNNVTQMFGENIRKKKSAEPDRPNIGGSSNSMSGNSFNVGGNAQFHQGDIHHHAPKRVSVNFTPGPEHITPKQARDIQRTLDDLVRAEEAATGVPPAKLFPKWHRVVRDRYDVETYRAIPTHLGDDALAWLKQMKAIKRRDASAAGARVDHSRKELYTAIWARSKQLGLSKGDVYHEVKQRLGLQISSLTKLSDDHLQRLYDSIMSR
;
A
#
# COMPACT_ATOMS: atom_id res chain seq x y z
N MET A 1 -26.42 32.14 -42.69
CA MET A 1 -27.19 32.52 -41.48
C MET A 1 -27.19 31.28 -40.59
N THR A 2 -26.44 31.35 -39.47
CA THR A 2 -26.51 30.51 -38.24
C THR A 2 -26.54 28.98 -38.36
N ASP A 3 -25.77 28.18 -37.62
CA ASP A 3 -24.69 28.43 -36.66
C ASP A 3 -24.02 27.06 -36.43
N ASP A 4 -22.70 27.07 -36.39
CA ASP A 4 -21.79 25.96 -36.12
C ASP A 4 -21.22 26.23 -34.73
N LYS A 5 -21.59 25.42 -33.72
CA LYS A 5 -20.95 25.28 -32.40
C LYS A 5 -21.89 24.51 -31.47
N ASP A 6 -21.68 23.21 -31.29
CA ASP A 6 -22.04 22.55 -30.01
C ASP A 6 -21.26 21.24 -29.79
N HIS A 7 -19.98 21.23 -30.20
CA HIS A 7 -19.02 20.38 -29.52
C HIS A 7 -18.62 21.05 -28.20
N LYS A 8 -18.64 20.24 -27.12
CA LYS A 8 -17.69 20.30 -25.98
C LYS A 8 -18.13 21.12 -24.75
N LYS A 9 -19.07 20.61 -23.93
CA LYS A 9 -19.11 20.97 -22.50
C LYS A 9 -19.92 20.04 -21.57
N ILE A 10 -19.56 18.76 -21.49
CA ILE A 10 -19.96 17.92 -20.34
C ILE A 10 -18.73 17.20 -19.79
N LYS A 11 -17.83 17.99 -19.19
CA LYS A 11 -16.82 17.52 -18.25
C LYS A 11 -16.75 18.56 -17.13
N ASN A 12 -16.68 18.04 -15.90
CA ASN A 12 -16.34 18.75 -14.66
C ASN A 12 -17.53 19.41 -13.94
N ASN A 13 -18.21 18.64 -13.08
CA ASN A 13 -18.95 19.26 -11.97
C ASN A 13 -19.16 18.33 -10.75
N VAL A 14 -18.08 17.86 -10.11
CA VAL A 14 -18.12 17.37 -8.71
C VAL A 14 -16.74 17.57 -8.05
N THR A 15 -16.28 18.82 -7.89
CA THR A 15 -15.12 19.13 -7.02
C THR A 15 -15.18 20.60 -6.59
N GLN A 16 -16.21 21.02 -5.87
CA GLN A 16 -16.24 22.32 -5.18
C GLN A 16 -17.20 22.25 -3.99
N MET A 17 -16.77 21.55 -2.94
CA MET A 17 -17.32 21.68 -1.59
C MET A 17 -16.11 21.48 -0.67
N PHE A 18 -15.95 22.30 0.38
CA PHE A 18 -14.80 22.40 1.29
C PHE A 18 -13.74 23.44 0.91
N GLY A 19 -14.17 24.69 0.92
CA GLY A 19 -13.31 25.85 1.10
C GLY A 19 -14.02 26.89 1.97
N GLU A 20 -13.35 27.30 3.04
CA GLU A 20 -13.56 28.55 3.79
C GLU A 20 -14.73 28.64 4.80
N ASN A 21 -14.39 28.56 6.10
CA ASN A 21 -14.90 29.56 7.05
C ASN A 21 -14.03 29.60 8.33
N ILE A 22 -13.02 30.47 8.33
CA ILE A 22 -12.34 30.95 9.54
C ILE A 22 -12.59 32.46 9.63
N ARG A 23 -13.51 32.89 10.52
CA ARG A 23 -13.49 34.25 11.10
C ARG A 23 -14.06 34.29 12.53
N LYS A 24 -13.15 34.61 13.46
CA LYS A 24 -13.27 35.37 14.73
C LYS A 24 -14.68 35.69 15.26
N LYS A 25 -14.92 35.34 16.54
CA LYS A 25 -15.57 36.24 17.52
C LYS A 25 -14.89 36.17 18.89
N LYS A 26 -14.69 37.36 19.45
CA LYS A 26 -14.04 37.73 20.71
C LYS A 26 -15.03 37.63 21.89
N SER A 27 -14.51 37.15 23.03
CA SER A 27 -14.78 37.55 24.43
C SER A 27 -16.19 37.97 24.87
N ALA A 28 -16.77 37.19 25.80
CA ALA A 28 -17.48 37.69 26.97
C ALA A 28 -17.54 36.56 28.02
N GLU A 29 -16.92 36.79 29.18
CA GLU A 29 -17.02 35.97 30.38
C GLU A 29 -18.20 36.48 31.22
N PRO A 30 -18.92 35.60 31.94
CA PRO A 30 -19.19 35.94 33.33
C PRO A 30 -18.99 34.77 34.30
N ASP A 31 -18.53 35.19 35.48
CA ASP A 31 -18.35 34.55 36.77
C ASP A 31 -18.93 33.13 37.00
N ARG A 32 -18.05 32.24 37.47
CA ARG A 32 -18.41 31.02 38.20
C ARG A 32 -17.96 31.14 39.66
N PRO A 33 -18.85 30.99 40.66
CA PRO A 33 -18.43 30.83 42.04
C PRO A 33 -17.92 29.41 42.33
N ASN A 34 -16.91 29.42 43.20
CA ASN A 34 -16.13 28.34 43.79
C ASN A 34 -16.97 27.41 44.70
N ILE A 35 -16.96 26.09 44.45
CA ILE A 35 -17.26 25.06 45.47
C ILE A 35 -16.34 23.84 45.21
N GLY A 36 -15.47 23.56 46.18
CA GLY A 36 -14.49 22.49 46.13
C GLY A 36 -15.02 21.09 46.46
N GLY A 37 -14.15 20.10 46.33
CA GLY A 37 -14.27 18.80 47.01
C GLY A 37 -14.04 17.57 46.12
N SER A 38 -12.86 16.96 46.30
CA SER A 38 -12.51 15.55 46.02
C SER A 38 -12.32 15.09 44.56
N SER A 39 -11.08 15.16 44.09
CA SER A 39 -10.57 14.34 42.99
C SER A 39 -9.92 13.06 43.52
N ASN A 40 -10.51 11.89 43.21
CA ASN A 40 -9.80 10.62 43.27
C ASN A 40 -8.81 10.56 42.10
N SER A 41 -7.51 10.61 42.38
CA SER A 41 -6.45 10.43 41.38
C SER A 41 -6.31 8.95 41.05
N MET A 42 -6.84 8.53 39.90
CA MET A 42 -6.41 7.28 39.27
C MET A 42 -4.98 7.47 38.74
N SER A 43 -4.09 6.65 39.29
CA SER A 43 -2.66 6.57 39.00
C SER A 43 -2.39 6.43 37.50
N GLY A 44 -2.03 7.55 36.87
CA GLY A 44 -1.37 7.59 35.58
C GLY A 44 0.10 7.20 35.75
N ASN A 45 0.58 6.36 34.84
CA ASN A 45 1.93 5.82 34.81
C ASN A 45 2.97 6.96 34.85
N SER A 46 3.58 7.18 36.02
CA SER A 46 4.55 8.26 36.26
C SER A 46 5.92 7.87 35.71
N PHE A 47 6.35 8.51 34.63
CA PHE A 47 7.76 8.47 34.21
C PHE A 47 8.57 9.38 35.14
N ASN A 48 9.35 8.78 36.03
CA ASN A 48 10.27 9.49 36.91
C ASN A 48 11.68 9.37 36.32
N VAL A 49 12.14 10.42 35.62
CA VAL A 49 13.53 10.55 35.16
C VAL A 49 14.22 11.51 36.11
N GLY A 50 14.98 10.96 37.06
CA GLY A 50 15.69 11.73 38.07
C GLY A 50 16.24 10.85 39.17
N GLY A 51 17.33 10.13 38.88
CA GLY A 51 18.03 9.34 39.89
C GLY A 51 18.84 8.23 39.25
N ASN A 52 20.13 8.18 39.57
CA ASN A 52 21.08 7.18 39.08
C ASN A 52 20.63 5.76 39.47
N ALA A 53 19.90 5.08 38.58
CA ALA A 53 19.44 3.71 38.77
C ALA A 53 20.07 2.83 37.68
N GLN A 54 20.98 1.95 38.11
CA GLN A 54 21.48 0.84 37.30
C GLN A 54 20.33 -0.12 37.00
N PHE A 55 19.83 -0.10 35.76
CA PHE A 55 18.90 -1.10 35.26
C PHE A 55 19.65 -2.43 35.09
N HIS A 56 19.44 -3.34 36.02
CA HIS A 56 19.82 -4.73 35.86
C HIS A 56 18.91 -5.34 34.78
N GLN A 57 19.56 -5.85 33.73
CA GLN A 57 18.95 -6.48 32.57
C GLN A 57 18.28 -7.80 32.98
N GLY A 58 17.09 -7.69 33.56
CA GLY A 58 16.18 -8.81 33.80
C GLY A 58 15.41 -9.12 32.53
N ASP A 59 15.41 -10.39 32.13
CA ASP A 59 14.72 -10.93 30.97
C ASP A 59 13.23 -10.55 30.97
N ILE A 60 12.81 -9.67 30.05
CA ILE A 60 11.38 -9.38 29.83
C ILE A 60 10.84 -10.50 28.94
N HIS A 61 10.38 -11.58 29.56
CA HIS A 61 9.62 -12.62 28.87
C HIS A 61 8.27 -12.06 28.41
N HIS A 62 8.22 -11.53 27.18
CA HIS A 62 6.97 -11.19 26.50
C HIS A 62 6.20 -12.48 26.15
N HIS A 63 5.40 -12.98 27.09
CA HIS A 63 4.40 -13.99 26.77
C HIS A 63 3.32 -13.36 25.90
N ALA A 64 3.39 -13.56 24.59
CA ALA A 64 2.30 -13.20 23.69
C ALA A 64 1.02 -13.93 24.14
N PRO A 65 -0.13 -13.25 24.30
CA PRO A 65 -1.35 -13.90 24.73
C PRO A 65 -1.72 -15.01 23.75
N LYS A 66 -2.05 -16.19 24.28
CA LYS A 66 -2.51 -17.33 23.49
C LYS A 66 -3.70 -16.89 22.66
N ARG A 67 -3.57 -16.97 21.33
CA ARG A 67 -4.68 -16.70 20.41
C ARG A 67 -5.74 -17.78 20.62
N VAL A 68 -6.87 -17.41 21.19
CA VAL A 68 -8.05 -18.27 21.28
C VAL A 68 -8.57 -18.46 19.86
N SER A 69 -8.41 -19.66 19.31
CA SER A 69 -9.03 -20.03 18.04
C SER A 69 -10.49 -20.41 18.34
N VAL A 70 -11.42 -19.49 18.10
CA VAL A 70 -12.85 -19.82 18.14
C VAL A 70 -13.16 -20.63 16.88
N ASN A 71 -13.48 -21.90 17.06
CA ASN A 71 -13.92 -22.75 15.95
C ASN A 71 -15.34 -22.31 15.54
N PHE A 72 -15.43 -21.44 14.54
CA PHE A 72 -16.70 -21.01 13.97
C PHE A 72 -17.27 -22.09 13.03
N THR A 73 -18.45 -22.61 13.36
CA THR A 73 -19.22 -23.51 12.50
C THR A 73 -20.33 -22.69 11.82
N PRO A 74 -20.31 -22.53 10.49
CA PRO A 74 -21.34 -21.78 9.78
C PRO A 74 -22.71 -22.48 9.89
N GLY A 75 -23.70 -21.79 10.42
CA GLY A 75 -25.11 -22.20 10.38
C GLY A 75 -25.79 -21.93 9.02
N PRO A 76 -27.05 -22.38 8.83
CA PRO A 76 -27.81 -22.20 7.58
C PRO A 76 -28.02 -20.75 7.12
N GLU A 77 -27.97 -19.80 8.06
CA GLU A 77 -28.07 -18.35 7.85
C GLU A 77 -26.79 -17.72 7.25
N HIS A 78 -25.71 -18.48 7.17
CA HIS A 78 -24.43 -18.05 6.65
C HIS A 78 -24.19 -18.52 5.21
N ILE A 79 -23.14 -17.99 4.57
CA ILE A 79 -22.76 -18.40 3.23
C ILE A 79 -22.55 -19.92 3.11
N THR A 80 -22.94 -20.46 1.96
CA THR A 80 -22.77 -21.88 1.68
C THR A 80 -21.28 -22.28 1.63
N PRO A 81 -20.93 -23.55 1.90
CA PRO A 81 -19.54 -24.03 1.75
C PRO A 81 -18.96 -23.83 0.34
N LYS A 82 -19.81 -23.76 -0.69
CA LYS A 82 -19.40 -23.43 -2.06
C LYS A 82 -18.99 -21.95 -2.15
N GLN A 83 -19.84 -21.03 -1.69
CA GLN A 83 -19.54 -19.60 -1.68
C GLN A 83 -18.30 -19.28 -0.83
N ALA A 84 -18.13 -19.92 0.33
CA ALA A 84 -16.93 -19.76 1.15
C ALA A 84 -15.65 -20.14 0.42
N ARG A 85 -15.67 -21.25 -0.35
CA ARG A 85 -14.53 -21.66 -1.21
C ARG A 85 -14.28 -20.68 -2.34
N ASP A 86 -15.34 -20.17 -2.97
CA ASP A 86 -15.22 -19.19 -4.05
C ASP A 86 -14.65 -17.85 -3.55
N ILE A 87 -15.05 -17.42 -2.36
CA ILE A 87 -14.48 -16.25 -1.67
C ILE A 87 -13.00 -16.47 -1.37
N GLN A 88 -12.62 -17.62 -0.79
CA GLN A 88 -11.23 -17.94 -0.49
C GLN A 88 -10.36 -17.95 -1.76
N ARG A 89 -10.82 -18.61 -2.84
CA ARG A 89 -10.10 -18.62 -4.12
C ARG A 89 -9.95 -17.20 -4.69
N THR A 90 -10.99 -16.38 -4.58
CA THR A 90 -10.93 -14.99 -5.08
C THR A 90 -9.98 -14.14 -4.24
N LEU A 91 -9.89 -14.38 -2.94
CA LEU A 91 -8.91 -13.77 -2.04
C LEU A 91 -7.47 -14.17 -2.40
N ASP A 92 -7.21 -15.44 -2.68
CA ASP A 92 -5.89 -15.92 -3.11
C ASP A 92 -5.44 -15.20 -4.40
N ASP A 93 -6.34 -15.12 -5.39
CA ASP A 93 -6.08 -14.42 -6.65
C ASP A 93 -5.85 -12.92 -6.46
N LEU A 94 -6.62 -12.30 -5.55
CA LEU A 94 -6.50 -10.89 -5.20
C LEU A 94 -5.14 -10.59 -4.55
N VAL A 95 -4.71 -11.45 -3.62
CA VAL A 95 -3.42 -11.33 -2.95
C VAL A 95 -2.27 -11.46 -3.95
N ARG A 96 -2.33 -12.43 -4.87
CA ARG A 96 -1.35 -12.56 -5.96
C ARG A 96 -1.29 -11.32 -6.85
N ALA A 97 -2.45 -10.74 -7.17
CA ALA A 97 -2.50 -9.51 -7.97
C ALA A 97 -1.90 -8.31 -7.22
N GLU A 98 -2.14 -8.17 -5.92
CA GLU A 98 -1.55 -7.08 -5.12
C GLU A 98 -0.07 -7.29 -4.84
N GLU A 99 0.38 -8.52 -4.64
CA GLU A 99 1.80 -8.87 -4.58
C GLU A 99 2.52 -8.43 -5.86
N ALA A 100 1.96 -8.76 -7.03
CA ALA A 100 2.53 -8.33 -8.31
C ALA A 100 2.53 -6.79 -8.49
N ALA A 101 1.58 -6.07 -7.88
CA ALA A 101 1.50 -4.62 -7.97
C ALA A 101 2.43 -3.88 -7.00
N THR A 102 2.67 -4.44 -5.81
CA THR A 102 3.32 -3.75 -4.69
C THR A 102 4.62 -4.38 -4.23
N GLY A 103 4.90 -5.63 -4.61
CA GLY A 103 6.02 -6.42 -4.12
C GLY A 103 5.88 -6.87 -2.66
N VAL A 104 4.73 -6.62 -2.02
CA VAL A 104 4.50 -7.02 -0.62
C VAL A 104 4.22 -8.53 -0.55
N PRO A 105 4.87 -9.27 0.38
CA PRO A 105 4.72 -10.72 0.45
C PRO A 105 3.29 -11.13 0.86
N PRO A 106 2.79 -12.28 0.38
CA PRO A 106 1.43 -12.77 0.67
C PRO A 106 1.12 -12.87 2.16
N ALA A 107 2.12 -13.22 2.97
CA ALA A 107 2.00 -13.35 4.43
C ALA A 107 1.49 -12.07 5.12
N LYS A 108 1.75 -10.88 4.55
CA LYS A 108 1.24 -9.60 5.05
C LYS A 108 -0.10 -9.22 4.42
N LEU A 109 -0.33 -9.64 3.17
CA LEU A 109 -1.53 -9.31 2.40
C LEU A 109 -2.75 -10.14 2.80
N PHE A 110 -2.57 -11.42 3.14
CA PHE A 110 -3.67 -12.28 3.56
C PHE A 110 -4.41 -11.76 4.80
N PRO A 111 -3.72 -11.48 5.94
CA PRO A 111 -4.40 -10.93 7.12
C PRO A 111 -5.08 -9.59 6.85
N LYS A 112 -4.45 -8.75 6.02
CA LYS A 112 -5.01 -7.47 5.59
C LYS A 112 -6.34 -7.68 4.86
N TRP A 113 -6.38 -8.52 3.85
CA TRP A 113 -7.60 -8.75 3.07
C TRP A 113 -8.69 -9.47 3.85
N HIS A 114 -8.33 -10.43 4.70
CA HIS A 114 -9.28 -11.04 5.63
C HIS A 114 -9.92 -10.01 6.55
N ARG A 115 -9.12 -9.08 7.09
CA ARG A 115 -9.63 -7.97 7.89
C ARG A 115 -10.55 -7.05 7.08
N VAL A 116 -10.16 -6.67 5.86
CA VAL A 116 -10.99 -5.77 5.02
C VAL A 116 -12.35 -6.40 4.70
N VAL A 117 -12.39 -7.69 4.36
CA VAL A 117 -13.66 -8.42 4.14
C VAL A 117 -14.50 -8.40 5.42
N ARG A 118 -13.88 -8.70 6.56
CA ARG A 118 -14.55 -8.77 7.84
C ARG A 118 -15.16 -7.42 8.25
N ASP A 119 -14.35 -6.37 8.19
CA ASP A 119 -14.74 -5.02 8.58
C ASP A 119 -15.82 -4.46 7.64
N ARG A 120 -15.87 -4.91 6.37
CA ARG A 120 -16.90 -4.51 5.39
C ARG A 120 -18.28 -5.10 5.70
N TYR A 121 -18.33 -6.37 6.11
CA TYR A 121 -19.59 -7.08 6.35
C TYR A 121 -19.98 -7.10 7.83
N ASP A 122 -19.21 -6.45 8.70
CA ASP A 122 -19.39 -6.42 10.16
C ASP A 122 -19.52 -7.83 10.77
N VAL A 123 -18.62 -8.73 10.37
CA VAL A 123 -18.60 -10.13 10.82
C VAL A 123 -17.36 -10.43 11.65
N GLU A 124 -17.25 -11.60 12.27
CA GLU A 124 -16.01 -12.02 12.94
C GLU A 124 -15.05 -12.77 11.99
N THR A 125 -15.63 -13.44 10.98
CA THR A 125 -14.92 -14.20 9.96
C THR A 125 -15.68 -14.13 8.65
N TYR A 126 -14.98 -14.25 7.51
CA TYR A 126 -15.64 -14.24 6.19
C TYR A 126 -16.64 -15.40 6.02
N ARG A 127 -16.52 -16.46 6.83
CA ARG A 127 -17.49 -17.57 6.85
C ARG A 127 -18.80 -17.23 7.54
N ALA A 128 -18.82 -16.17 8.34
CA ALA A 128 -20.00 -15.66 9.04
C ALA A 128 -20.75 -14.60 8.20
N ILE A 129 -20.38 -14.41 6.93
CA ILE A 129 -21.15 -13.56 6.03
C ILE A 129 -22.56 -14.15 5.90
N PRO A 130 -23.63 -13.34 6.08
CA PRO A 130 -25.00 -13.79 5.87
C PRO A 130 -25.22 -14.31 4.44
N THR A 131 -26.04 -15.35 4.26
CA THR A 131 -26.25 -15.98 2.94
C THR A 131 -26.66 -14.97 1.85
N HIS A 132 -27.52 -14.01 2.21
CA HIS A 132 -28.02 -12.99 1.27
C HIS A 132 -26.94 -12.00 0.79
N LEU A 133 -25.81 -11.89 1.49
CA LEU A 133 -24.67 -11.05 1.13
C LEU A 133 -23.55 -11.83 0.42
N GLY A 134 -23.69 -13.16 0.27
CA GLY A 134 -22.65 -14.00 -0.31
C GLY A 134 -22.28 -13.63 -1.76
N ASP A 135 -23.30 -13.32 -2.58
CA ASP A 135 -23.08 -12.97 -3.98
C ASP A 135 -22.52 -11.56 -4.13
N ASP A 136 -22.95 -10.62 -3.28
CA ASP A 136 -22.37 -9.27 -3.18
C ASP A 136 -20.89 -9.33 -2.77
N ALA A 137 -20.55 -10.12 -1.75
CA ALA A 137 -19.17 -10.33 -1.31
C ALA A 137 -18.28 -10.86 -2.43
N LEU A 138 -18.78 -11.83 -3.20
CA LEU A 138 -18.04 -12.37 -4.33
C LEU A 138 -17.88 -11.35 -5.47
N ALA A 139 -18.94 -10.59 -5.79
CA ALA A 139 -18.89 -9.55 -6.82
C ALA A 139 -17.90 -8.44 -6.45
N TRP A 140 -17.92 -7.99 -5.21
CA TRP A 140 -16.99 -6.98 -4.71
C TRP A 140 -15.54 -7.48 -4.73
N LEU A 141 -15.26 -8.71 -4.27
CA LEU A 141 -13.91 -9.27 -4.31
C LEU A 141 -13.38 -9.38 -5.74
N LYS A 142 -14.23 -9.77 -6.70
CA LYS A 142 -13.88 -9.79 -8.13
C LYS A 142 -13.56 -8.38 -8.65
N GLN A 143 -14.32 -7.37 -8.23
CA GLN A 143 -14.04 -5.98 -8.59
C GLN A 143 -12.68 -5.53 -8.04
N MET A 144 -12.38 -5.81 -6.77
CA MET A 144 -11.10 -5.49 -6.17
C MET A 144 -9.94 -6.19 -6.89
N LYS A 145 -10.14 -7.46 -7.27
CA LYS A 145 -9.17 -8.22 -8.06
C LYS A 145 -8.90 -7.55 -9.41
N ALA A 146 -9.93 -7.10 -10.11
CA ALA A 146 -9.77 -6.41 -11.38
C ALA A 146 -8.98 -5.10 -11.24
N ILE A 147 -9.24 -4.32 -10.18
CA ILE A 147 -8.49 -3.10 -9.88
C ILE A 147 -7.02 -3.42 -9.62
N LYS A 148 -6.72 -4.39 -8.74
CA LYS A 148 -5.33 -4.76 -8.41
C LYS A 148 -4.57 -5.34 -9.58
N ARG A 149 -5.23 -6.12 -10.43
CA ARG A 149 -4.62 -6.60 -11.68
C ARG A 149 -4.23 -5.43 -12.59
N ARG A 150 -5.12 -4.44 -12.76
CA ARG A 150 -4.82 -3.24 -13.55
C ARG A 150 -3.63 -2.48 -12.95
N ASP A 151 -3.59 -2.32 -11.63
CA ASP A 151 -2.51 -1.65 -10.94
C ASP A 151 -1.16 -2.37 -11.14
N ALA A 152 -1.15 -3.71 -11.11
CA ALA A 152 0.03 -4.53 -11.40
C ALA A 152 0.52 -4.34 -12.84
N SER A 153 -0.39 -4.35 -13.82
CA SER A 153 -0.04 -4.09 -15.22
C SER A 153 0.53 -2.68 -15.41
N ALA A 154 -0.05 -1.68 -14.74
CA ALA A 154 0.47 -0.32 -14.77
C ALA A 154 1.85 -0.20 -14.10
N ALA A 155 2.08 -0.91 -13.00
CA ALA A 155 3.38 -0.96 -12.33
C ALA A 155 4.46 -1.57 -13.26
N GLY A 156 4.16 -2.71 -13.89
CA GLY A 156 5.06 -3.33 -14.86
C GLY A 156 5.38 -2.40 -16.05
N ALA A 157 4.35 -1.76 -16.62
CA ALA A 157 4.55 -0.82 -17.73
C ALA A 157 5.42 0.39 -17.34
N ARG A 158 5.31 0.89 -16.11
CA ARG A 158 6.16 1.97 -15.59
C ARG A 158 7.62 1.52 -15.46
N VAL A 159 7.86 0.32 -14.94
CA VAL A 159 9.22 -0.27 -14.85
C VAL A 159 9.83 -0.41 -16.25
N ASP A 160 9.07 -0.94 -17.21
CA ASP A 160 9.52 -1.08 -18.59
C ASP A 160 9.85 0.28 -19.25
N HIS A 161 9.06 1.31 -18.96
CA HIS A 161 9.30 2.67 -19.46
C HIS A 161 10.60 3.24 -18.88
N SER A 162 10.77 3.17 -17.56
CA SER A 162 11.97 3.64 -16.87
C SER A 162 13.24 2.96 -17.41
N ARG A 163 13.20 1.63 -17.61
CA ARG A 163 14.31 0.89 -18.22
C ARG A 163 14.65 1.39 -19.63
N LYS A 164 13.63 1.67 -20.46
CA LYS A 164 13.83 2.21 -21.82
C LYS A 164 14.46 3.60 -21.82
N GLU A 165 14.07 4.47 -20.88
CA GLU A 165 14.69 5.79 -20.71
C GLU A 165 16.16 5.65 -20.34
N LEU A 166 16.49 4.77 -19.38
CA LEU A 166 17.88 4.50 -18.98
C LEU A 166 18.71 3.97 -20.15
N TYR A 167 18.20 3.01 -20.92
CA TYR A 167 18.91 2.54 -22.12
C TYR A 167 19.16 3.66 -23.11
N THR A 168 18.14 4.47 -23.38
CA THR A 168 18.24 5.57 -24.35
C THR A 168 19.28 6.58 -23.90
N ALA A 169 19.28 6.94 -22.63
CA ALA A 169 20.22 7.90 -22.06
C ALA A 169 21.66 7.35 -22.04
N ILE A 170 21.87 6.09 -21.63
CA ILE A 170 23.18 5.42 -21.68
C ILE A 170 23.73 5.44 -23.10
N TRP A 171 22.94 5.02 -24.09
CA TRP A 171 23.40 4.98 -25.48
C TRP A 171 23.64 6.37 -26.06
N ALA A 172 22.81 7.36 -25.71
CA ALA A 172 23.00 8.74 -26.12
C ALA A 172 24.31 9.32 -25.58
N ARG A 173 24.57 9.16 -24.27
CA ARG A 173 25.81 9.64 -23.64
C ARG A 173 27.03 8.91 -24.15
N SER A 174 26.94 7.60 -24.33
CA SER A 174 28.04 6.79 -24.89
C SER A 174 28.45 7.27 -26.29
N LYS A 175 27.46 7.59 -27.14
CA LYS A 175 27.73 8.18 -28.47
C LYS A 175 28.41 9.54 -28.38
N GLN A 176 28.00 10.40 -27.44
CA GLN A 176 28.63 11.71 -27.22
C GLN A 176 30.09 11.57 -26.77
N LEU A 177 30.40 10.55 -25.98
CA LEU A 177 31.75 10.23 -25.52
C LEU A 177 32.59 9.46 -26.57
N GLY A 178 32.03 9.18 -27.76
CA GLY A 178 32.72 8.40 -28.79
C GLY A 178 32.91 6.92 -28.45
N LEU A 179 32.21 6.41 -27.43
CA LEU A 179 32.31 5.02 -27.00
C LEU A 179 31.59 4.10 -27.99
N SER A 180 32.26 3.01 -28.38
CA SER A 180 31.63 1.95 -29.14
C SER A 180 30.71 1.10 -28.26
N LYS A 181 29.87 0.26 -28.87
CA LYS A 181 29.05 -0.71 -28.11
C LYS A 181 29.92 -1.64 -27.26
N GLY A 182 31.09 -2.04 -27.77
CA GLY A 182 32.03 -2.88 -27.04
C GLY A 182 32.52 -2.20 -25.77
N ASP A 183 32.84 -0.91 -25.84
CA ASP A 183 33.35 -0.15 -24.70
C ASP A 183 32.32 -0.04 -23.58
N VAL A 184 31.04 0.15 -23.91
CA VAL A 184 29.95 0.13 -22.92
C VAL A 184 29.86 -1.22 -22.22
N TYR A 185 30.02 -2.34 -22.94
CA TYR A 185 30.05 -3.66 -22.31
C TYR A 185 31.34 -3.90 -21.51
N HIS A 186 32.46 -3.32 -21.92
CA HIS A 186 33.68 -3.31 -21.10
C HIS A 186 33.49 -2.54 -19.79
N GLU A 187 32.77 -1.42 -19.80
CA GLU A 187 32.41 -0.68 -18.59
C GLU A 187 31.52 -1.52 -17.66
N VAL A 188 30.54 -2.24 -18.21
CA VAL A 188 29.74 -3.21 -17.43
C VAL A 188 30.64 -4.27 -16.79
N LYS A 189 31.59 -4.83 -17.57
CA LYS A 189 32.55 -5.82 -17.05
C LYS A 189 33.40 -5.24 -15.92
N GLN A 190 33.96 -4.05 -16.11
CA GLN A 190 34.88 -3.45 -15.15
C GLN A 190 34.17 -2.98 -13.87
N ARG A 191 33.00 -2.37 -13.99
CA ARG A 191 32.28 -1.76 -12.86
C ARG A 191 31.37 -2.72 -12.13
N LEU A 192 30.75 -3.66 -12.85
CA LEU A 192 29.76 -4.58 -12.28
C LEU A 192 30.28 -6.02 -12.20
N GLY A 193 31.42 -6.34 -12.82
CA GLY A 193 31.97 -7.70 -12.83
C GLY A 193 31.18 -8.68 -13.69
N LEU A 194 30.22 -8.21 -14.49
CA LEU A 194 29.29 -9.06 -15.25
C LEU A 194 29.69 -9.14 -16.72
N GLN A 195 29.61 -10.34 -17.30
CA GLN A 195 29.63 -10.52 -18.76
C GLN A 195 28.19 -10.65 -19.25
N ILE A 196 27.75 -9.70 -20.06
CA ILE A 196 26.41 -9.70 -20.64
C ILE A 196 26.50 -9.60 -22.15
N SER A 197 25.59 -10.29 -22.84
CA SER A 197 25.39 -10.14 -24.28
C SER A 197 24.46 -8.96 -24.62
N SER A 198 23.70 -8.46 -23.65
CA SER A 198 22.76 -7.37 -23.82
C SER A 198 22.50 -6.64 -22.51
N LEU A 199 22.41 -5.30 -22.56
CA LEU A 199 21.99 -4.45 -21.43
C LEU A 199 20.61 -4.83 -20.87
N THR A 200 19.76 -5.49 -21.68
CA THR A 200 18.44 -5.96 -21.25
C THR A 200 18.49 -7.05 -20.18
N LYS A 201 19.61 -7.76 -20.06
CA LYS A 201 19.83 -8.82 -19.06
C LYS A 201 20.29 -8.29 -17.70
N LEU A 202 20.57 -6.99 -17.58
CA LEU A 202 20.90 -6.37 -16.30
C LEU A 202 19.65 -6.22 -15.43
N SER A 203 19.80 -6.46 -14.13
CA SER A 203 18.84 -6.04 -13.12
C SER A 203 18.70 -4.52 -13.11
N ASP A 204 17.58 -4.01 -12.57
CA ASP A 204 17.33 -2.56 -12.49
C ASP A 204 18.46 -1.83 -11.75
N ASP A 205 18.92 -2.37 -10.62
CA ASP A 205 20.01 -1.79 -9.83
C ASP A 205 21.32 -1.68 -10.61
N HIS A 206 21.67 -2.73 -11.36
CA HIS A 206 22.90 -2.73 -12.16
C HIS A 206 22.80 -1.79 -13.36
N LEU A 207 21.61 -1.67 -13.96
CA LEU A 207 21.36 -0.72 -15.03
C LEU A 207 21.48 0.73 -14.54
N GLN A 208 20.94 1.02 -13.35
CA GLN A 208 21.05 2.35 -12.74
C GLN A 208 22.51 2.71 -12.41
N ARG A 209 23.28 1.77 -11.81
CA ARG A 209 24.71 1.98 -11.53
C ARG A 209 25.52 2.25 -12.80
N LEU A 210 25.23 1.54 -13.89
CA LEU A 210 25.86 1.79 -15.18
C LEU A 210 25.51 3.19 -15.69
N TYR A 211 24.24 3.57 -15.64
CA TYR A 211 23.78 4.91 -16.01
C TYR A 211 24.55 5.98 -15.23
N ASP A 212 24.63 5.86 -13.90
CA ASP A 212 25.32 6.84 -13.05
C ASP A 212 26.82 6.93 -13.41
N SER A 213 27.45 5.79 -13.72
CA SER A 213 28.88 5.74 -14.10
C SER A 213 29.19 6.38 -15.47
N ILE A 214 28.25 6.31 -16.42
CA ILE A 214 28.42 6.88 -17.76
C ILE A 214 28.07 8.37 -17.76
N MET A 215 27.08 8.78 -16.95
CA MET A 215 26.68 10.18 -16.84
C MET A 215 27.65 11.04 -16.04
N SER A 216 28.40 10.44 -15.11
CA SER A 216 29.41 11.14 -14.31
C SER A 216 30.76 11.32 -15.02
N ARG A 217 30.92 10.79 -16.24
CA ARG A 217 32.06 11.04 -17.12
C ARG A 217 31.80 12.24 -18.02
#